data_AF-A0A7S2SV92-F1
#
_entry.id   AF-A0A7S2SV92-F1
#
_cell.length_a   1.000
_cell.length_b   1.000
_cell.length_c   1.000
_cell.angle_alpha   90.00
_cell.angle_beta   90.00
_cell.angle_gamma   90.00
#
_symmetry.space_group_name_H-M   'P 1'
#
loop_
_entity.id
_entity.type
_entity.pdbx_description
1 polymer ?
#
loop_
_entity_poly.entity_id
_entity_poly.type
_entity_poly.pdbx_seq_one_letter_code
_entity_poly.pdbx_strand_id
1 'polypeptide(L)'
;MRTLVLAAFLLGTSSSLQLAPRTTGCAASRPSRRLPALQFGLLNEMFKKSFGPPVVMGEEEIMRPKAHGTSETPVQEGLRWSCDRDTADRICNFNRHYAEYSGYWESTDFLKQEPADSGDAQGAITFFDSNSGKPLFKAPIGRSWEQFVAESKSHGWPSFRDEEVDWENVRILSDGEAVSVDGTHLGHNLPDRSGNRYCINLVSIAGSPV
;
A
#
# COMPACT_ATOMS: atom_id res chain seq x y z
N MET A 1 -47.26 13.59 -31.12
CA MET A 1 -47.21 12.89 -32.44
C MET A 1 -46.04 11.92 -32.38
N ARG A 2 -46.32 10.64 -32.10
CA ARG A 2 -46.17 9.49 -33.04
C ARG A 2 -44.72 9.39 -33.56
N THR A 3 -43.97 8.30 -33.31
CA THR A 3 -44.26 6.97 -33.87
C THR A 3 -43.46 5.88 -33.14
N LEU A 4 -44.16 4.81 -32.71
CA LEU A 4 -43.59 3.49 -32.39
C LEU A 4 -43.16 2.78 -33.67
N VAL A 5 -42.06 2.02 -33.65
CA VAL A 5 -41.86 0.92 -34.60
C VAL A 5 -41.58 -0.37 -33.83
N LEU A 6 -42.62 -1.20 -33.79
CA LEU A 6 -42.60 -2.63 -33.49
C LEU A 6 -42.32 -3.39 -34.79
N ALA A 7 -41.44 -4.38 -34.79
CA ALA A 7 -41.48 -5.45 -35.79
C ALA A 7 -40.94 -6.75 -35.18
N ALA A 8 -41.76 -7.79 -35.24
CA ALA A 8 -41.56 -9.13 -34.73
C ALA A 8 -41.52 -10.15 -35.89
N PHE A 9 -41.20 -11.41 -35.53
CA PHE A 9 -41.22 -12.66 -36.32
C PHE A 9 -40.02 -12.86 -37.26
N LEU A 10 -39.34 -14.01 -37.29
CA LEU A 10 -39.90 -15.33 -37.59
C LEU A 10 -39.15 -16.50 -36.92
N LEU A 11 -39.95 -17.50 -36.54
CA LEU A 11 -39.58 -18.85 -36.15
C LEU A 11 -39.03 -19.64 -37.34
N GLY A 12 -37.97 -20.42 -37.13
CA GLY A 12 -37.48 -21.43 -38.05
C GLY A 12 -37.12 -22.70 -37.30
N THR A 13 -38.04 -23.66 -37.27
CA THR A 13 -37.81 -25.02 -36.80
C THR A 13 -37.36 -25.90 -37.97
N SER A 14 -36.33 -26.72 -37.78
CA SER A 14 -36.14 -27.94 -38.57
C SER A 14 -35.36 -28.97 -37.76
N SER A 15 -36.09 -29.96 -37.26
CA SER A 15 -35.55 -31.20 -36.71
C SER A 15 -35.18 -32.15 -37.84
N SER A 16 -34.05 -32.84 -37.73
CA SER A 16 -33.82 -34.12 -38.42
C SER A 16 -32.88 -34.99 -37.59
N LEU A 17 -33.42 -36.15 -37.21
CA LEU A 17 -32.81 -37.38 -36.71
C LEU A 17 -31.62 -37.82 -37.60
N GLN A 18 -30.67 -38.69 -37.26
CA GLN A 18 -30.35 -39.63 -36.17
C GLN A 18 -28.94 -40.15 -36.54
N LEU A 19 -28.11 -40.52 -35.57
CA LEU A 19 -27.43 -41.84 -35.47
C LEU A 19 -26.35 -41.79 -34.38
N ALA A 20 -26.47 -42.68 -33.40
CA ALA A 20 -25.36 -43.10 -32.57
C ALA A 20 -24.57 -44.21 -33.28
N PRO A 21 -23.27 -44.34 -32.97
CA PRO A 21 -22.84 -45.61 -32.42
C PRO A 21 -21.92 -45.46 -31.20
N ARG A 22 -22.03 -46.47 -30.33
CA ARG A 22 -21.15 -46.78 -29.20
C ARG A 22 -19.72 -47.04 -29.68
N THR A 23 -18.72 -46.63 -28.90
CA THR A 23 -17.67 -47.54 -28.38
C THR A 23 -16.90 -46.92 -27.22
N THR A 24 -16.63 -47.79 -26.25
CA THR A 24 -15.76 -47.73 -25.08
C THR A 24 -14.33 -47.24 -25.33
N GLY A 25 -13.72 -46.53 -24.37
CA GLY A 25 -12.26 -46.32 -24.37
C GLY A 25 -11.72 -45.41 -23.25
N CYS A 26 -11.29 -46.03 -22.16
CA CYS A 26 -10.25 -45.61 -21.19
C CYS A 26 -9.96 -44.11 -20.98
N ALA A 27 -10.42 -43.56 -19.85
CA ALA A 27 -9.83 -42.37 -19.25
C ALA A 27 -8.43 -42.70 -18.70
N ALA A 28 -7.38 -42.27 -19.39
CA ALA A 28 -6.03 -42.27 -18.85
C ALA A 28 -5.89 -41.12 -17.85
N SER A 29 -5.98 -41.44 -16.55
CA SER A 29 -5.58 -40.54 -15.48
C SER A 29 -4.09 -40.22 -15.60
N ARG A 30 -3.76 -38.98 -15.98
CA ARG A 30 -2.39 -38.49 -15.84
C ARG A 30 -2.06 -38.46 -14.33
N PRO A 31 -0.97 -39.08 -13.86
CA PRO A 31 -0.54 -38.87 -12.50
C PRO A 31 -0.09 -37.41 -12.39
N SER A 32 -0.92 -36.59 -11.74
CA SER A 32 -0.50 -35.29 -11.24
C SER A 32 0.59 -35.57 -10.20
N ARG A 33 1.86 -35.50 -10.62
CA ARG A 33 2.98 -35.39 -9.71
C ARG A 33 2.82 -34.04 -9.00
N ARG A 34 2.09 -34.04 -7.89
CA ARG A 34 2.16 -32.96 -6.91
C ARG A 34 3.60 -32.91 -6.43
N LEU A 35 4.35 -31.91 -6.88
CA LEU A 35 5.58 -31.53 -6.21
C LEU A 35 5.22 -31.24 -4.74
N PRO A 36 6.00 -31.74 -3.76
CA PRO A 36 5.70 -31.49 -2.37
C PRO A 36 5.82 -29.98 -2.11
N ALA A 37 4.72 -29.35 -1.70
CA ALA A 37 4.67 -27.92 -1.33
C ALA A 37 5.73 -27.54 -0.28
N LEU A 38 6.20 -28.53 0.49
CA LEU A 38 7.27 -28.42 1.48
C LEU A 38 8.60 -27.90 0.91
N GLN A 39 8.90 -28.12 -0.37
CA GLN A 39 10.20 -27.74 -0.95
C GLN A 39 10.22 -26.31 -1.52
N PHE A 40 9.06 -25.73 -1.84
CA PHE A 40 8.93 -24.33 -2.28
C PHE A 40 8.91 -23.35 -1.10
N GLY A 41 8.31 -23.72 0.04
CA GLY A 41 8.28 -22.87 1.24
C GLY A 41 9.67 -22.62 1.83
N LEU A 42 10.55 -23.64 1.83
CA LEU A 42 11.90 -23.53 2.38
C LEU A 42 12.82 -22.59 1.59
N LEU A 43 12.63 -22.49 0.27
CA LEU A 43 13.38 -21.56 -0.58
C LEU A 43 12.92 -20.11 -0.36
N ASN A 44 11.63 -19.88 -0.13
CA ASN A 44 11.09 -18.53 0.08
C ASN A 44 11.55 -17.92 1.42
N GLU A 45 11.69 -18.74 2.46
CA GLU A 45 12.23 -18.31 3.76
C GLU A 45 13.72 -17.92 3.69
N MET A 46 14.48 -18.47 2.74
CA MET A 46 15.93 -18.21 2.62
C MET A 46 16.29 -16.90 1.88
N PHE A 47 15.32 -16.20 1.29
CA PHE A 47 15.56 -14.95 0.53
C PHE A 47 14.84 -13.71 1.10
N LYS A 48 14.27 -13.79 2.30
CA LYS A 48 13.69 -12.62 2.98
C LYS A 48 14.79 -11.60 3.28
N LYS A 49 14.68 -10.39 2.72
CA LYS A 49 15.59 -9.30 3.07
C LYS A 49 15.33 -8.93 4.53
N SER A 50 16.39 -8.85 5.32
CA SER A 50 16.36 -8.19 6.62
C SER A 50 17.01 -6.81 6.48
N PHE A 51 16.53 -5.87 7.28
CA PHE A 51 17.10 -4.53 7.37
C PHE A 51 17.80 -4.38 8.72
N GLY A 52 18.86 -3.58 8.74
CA GLY A 52 19.66 -3.38 9.95
C GLY A 52 18.85 -2.71 11.06
N PRO A 53 19.25 -2.88 12.34
CA PRO A 53 18.61 -2.22 13.47
C PRO A 53 18.59 -0.69 13.29
N PRO A 54 17.57 0.03 13.81
CA PRO A 54 16.53 -0.44 14.74
C PRO A 54 15.26 -0.99 14.06
N VAL A 55 15.30 -1.33 12.77
CA VAL A 55 14.13 -1.79 12.02
C VAL A 55 13.38 -2.92 12.73
N VAL A 56 12.08 -2.74 12.90
CA VAL A 56 11.16 -3.80 13.32
C VAL A 56 10.51 -4.43 12.08
N MET A 57 10.88 -5.67 11.81
CA MET A 57 10.32 -6.42 10.68
C MET A 57 8.85 -6.79 10.94
N GLY A 58 8.03 -6.73 9.89
CA GLY A 58 6.65 -7.24 9.88
C GLY A 58 6.51 -8.50 9.04
N GLU A 59 5.47 -9.27 9.31
CA GLU A 59 5.06 -10.39 8.48
C GLU A 59 4.07 -9.94 7.40
N GLU A 60 4.07 -10.61 6.26
CA GLU A 60 3.15 -10.32 5.14
C GLU A 60 1.67 -10.36 5.56
N GLU A 61 1.35 -11.12 6.61
CA GLU A 61 0.00 -11.25 7.18
C GLU A 61 -0.59 -9.90 7.64
N ILE A 62 0.24 -8.91 7.99
CA ILE A 62 -0.22 -7.56 8.34
C ILE A 62 -1.03 -6.95 7.20
N MET A 63 -0.65 -7.23 5.96
CA MET A 63 -1.25 -6.64 4.76
C MET A 63 -2.20 -7.59 4.03
N ARG A 64 -2.64 -8.67 4.71
CA ARG A 64 -3.71 -9.54 4.18
C ARG A 64 -4.98 -8.73 3.92
N PRO A 65 -5.86 -9.18 2.99
CA PRO A 65 -7.15 -8.54 2.79
C PRO A 65 -7.97 -8.44 4.09
N LYS A 66 -8.55 -7.27 4.35
CA LYS A 66 -9.41 -6.93 5.48
C LYS A 66 -10.73 -6.33 4.99
N ALA A 67 -11.50 -5.68 5.87
CA ALA A 67 -12.79 -5.10 5.51
C ALA A 67 -12.70 -4.00 4.43
N HIS A 68 -11.58 -3.27 4.35
CA HIS A 68 -11.34 -2.22 3.35
C HIS A 68 -9.94 -2.32 2.75
N GLY A 69 -9.78 -3.19 1.75
CA GLY A 69 -8.48 -3.43 1.12
C GLY A 69 -7.55 -4.17 2.08
N THR A 70 -6.40 -3.58 2.42
CA THR A 70 -5.48 -4.11 3.44
C THR A 70 -5.72 -3.57 4.85
N SER A 71 -6.68 -2.67 5.05
CA SER A 71 -7.01 -2.04 6.34
C SER A 71 -8.45 -2.39 6.78
N GLU A 72 -8.76 -2.23 8.08
CA GLU A 72 -10.13 -2.44 8.57
C GLU A 72 -11.08 -1.29 8.22
N THR A 73 -10.56 -0.06 8.13
CA THR A 73 -11.33 1.16 7.87
C THR A 73 -10.76 1.92 6.67
N PRO A 74 -11.56 2.74 5.97
CA PRO A 74 -11.04 3.68 4.98
C PRO A 74 -10.20 4.78 5.63
N VAL A 75 -9.55 5.60 4.80
CA VAL A 75 -8.91 6.83 5.27
C VAL A 75 -9.91 7.81 5.89
N GLN A 76 -9.45 8.60 6.86
CA GLN A 76 -10.21 9.66 7.51
C GLN A 76 -10.79 10.66 6.48
N GLU A 77 -11.94 11.25 6.80
CA GLU A 77 -12.60 12.24 5.92
C GLU A 77 -11.80 13.55 5.83
N GLY A 78 -11.20 13.99 6.94
CA GLY A 78 -10.47 15.26 7.05
C GLY A 78 -8.97 15.06 7.10
N LEU A 79 -8.35 14.72 5.97
CA LEU A 79 -6.89 14.62 5.90
C LEU A 79 -6.23 16.00 6.01
N ARG A 80 -5.11 16.05 6.74
CA ARG A 80 -4.27 17.23 6.86
C ARG A 80 -3.70 17.66 5.51
N TRP A 81 -3.30 18.93 5.46
CA TRP A 81 -2.55 19.51 4.35
C TRP A 81 -3.26 19.45 3.00
N SER A 82 -4.59 19.34 2.99
CA SER A 82 -5.38 19.28 1.76
C SER A 82 -5.02 18.08 0.88
N CYS A 83 -4.64 16.96 1.49
CA CYS A 83 -4.37 15.72 0.76
C CYS A 83 -5.65 15.17 0.10
N ASP A 84 -5.55 14.77 -1.16
CA ASP A 84 -6.63 14.16 -1.93
C ASP A 84 -7.03 12.81 -1.34
N ARG A 85 -8.28 12.72 -0.91
CA ARG A 85 -8.80 11.56 -0.18
C ARG A 85 -8.93 10.32 -1.06
N ASP A 86 -9.31 10.47 -2.33
CA ASP A 86 -9.46 9.33 -3.24
C ASP A 86 -8.10 8.71 -3.57
N THR A 87 -7.07 9.56 -3.77
CA THR A 87 -5.68 9.12 -3.90
C THR A 87 -5.21 8.44 -2.62
N ALA A 88 -5.48 9.03 -1.45
CA ALA A 88 -5.14 8.44 -0.17
C ALA A 88 -5.76 7.05 0.01
N ASP A 89 -7.06 6.90 -0.24
CA ASP A 89 -7.76 5.65 -0.05
C ASP A 89 -7.20 4.53 -0.96
N ARG A 90 -6.96 4.87 -2.22
CA ARG A 90 -6.34 3.94 -3.18
C ARG A 90 -4.93 3.53 -2.75
N ILE A 91 -4.09 4.49 -2.35
CA ILE A 91 -2.69 4.24 -1.99
C ILE A 91 -2.59 3.45 -0.68
N CYS A 92 -3.36 3.82 0.34
CA CYS A 92 -3.32 3.22 1.67
C CYS A 92 -3.83 1.78 1.68
N ASN A 93 -4.89 1.49 0.92
CA ASN A 93 -5.71 0.29 1.11
C ASN A 93 -5.68 -0.68 -0.07
N PHE A 94 -5.45 -0.18 -1.29
CA PHE A 94 -5.62 -0.96 -2.51
C PHE A 94 -4.37 -1.00 -3.39
N ASN A 95 -3.22 -0.63 -2.83
CA ASN A 95 -1.94 -0.60 -3.52
C ASN A 95 -0.80 -1.05 -2.58
N ARG A 96 0.13 -1.86 -3.12
CA ARG A 96 1.27 -2.44 -2.40
C ARG A 96 2.61 -2.20 -3.08
N HIS A 97 2.60 -1.66 -4.31
CA HIS A 97 3.79 -1.63 -5.17
C HIS A 97 4.11 -0.25 -5.73
N TYR A 98 3.15 0.67 -5.71
CA TYR A 98 3.33 2.03 -6.22
C TYR A 98 3.26 3.05 -5.10
N ALA A 99 3.66 4.27 -5.40
CA ALA A 99 3.51 5.41 -4.50
C ALA A 99 2.53 6.41 -5.12
N GLU A 100 2.13 7.42 -4.36
CA GLU A 100 1.74 8.70 -4.93
C GLU A 100 2.85 9.21 -5.85
N TYR A 101 2.55 10.10 -6.80
CA TYR A 101 3.58 10.57 -7.73
C TYR A 101 4.65 11.39 -7.00
N SER A 102 5.90 11.31 -7.47
CA SER A 102 7.04 12.07 -6.95
C SER A 102 6.75 13.57 -6.99
N GLY A 103 6.92 14.24 -5.85
CA GLY A 103 6.63 15.67 -5.69
C GLY A 103 5.17 15.99 -5.36
N TYR A 104 4.27 15.02 -5.22
CA TYR A 104 2.88 15.25 -4.81
C TYR A 104 2.79 16.09 -3.53
N TRP A 105 3.56 15.72 -2.52
CA TRP A 105 3.64 16.40 -1.23
C TRP A 105 3.96 17.90 -1.34
N GLU A 106 4.72 18.34 -2.35
CA GLU A 106 5.06 19.75 -2.60
C GLU A 106 3.88 20.55 -3.17
N SER A 107 2.91 19.88 -3.80
CA SER A 107 1.69 20.51 -4.31
C SER A 107 0.62 20.73 -3.24
N THR A 108 0.76 20.05 -2.10
CA THR A 108 -0.17 20.14 -0.96
C THR A 108 0.09 21.39 -0.11
N ASP A 109 -0.64 21.53 1.00
CA ASP A 109 -0.40 22.60 1.96
C ASP A 109 0.66 22.26 3.02
N PHE A 110 1.27 21.06 2.97
CA PHE A 110 2.18 20.57 4.00
C PHE A 110 3.35 21.54 4.26
N LEU A 111 4.12 21.86 3.23
CA LEU A 111 5.26 22.79 3.36
C LEU A 111 4.85 24.24 3.66
N LYS A 112 3.57 24.60 3.47
CA LYS A 112 3.05 25.94 3.76
C LYS A 112 2.61 26.05 5.22
N GLN A 113 2.03 24.97 5.76
CA GLN A 113 1.47 24.90 7.10
C GLN A 113 2.52 24.49 8.14
N GLU A 114 3.56 23.78 7.71
CA GLU A 114 4.57 23.23 8.63
C GLU A 114 5.99 23.83 8.48
N PRO A 115 6.21 25.15 8.61
CA PRO A 115 7.56 25.70 8.67
C PRO A 115 8.28 25.33 9.99
N ALA A 116 9.59 25.60 10.08
CA ALA A 116 10.45 25.23 11.21
C ALA A 116 9.95 25.62 12.63
N ASP A 117 8.98 26.53 12.73
CA ASP A 117 8.39 27.03 13.99
C ASP A 117 6.98 26.44 14.31
N SER A 118 6.43 25.53 13.48
CA SER A 118 5.06 24.98 13.65
C SER A 118 4.99 23.67 14.45
N GLY A 119 6.13 23.02 14.67
CA GLY A 119 6.20 21.75 15.37
C GLY A 119 5.99 21.86 16.88
N ASP A 120 6.28 20.79 17.61
CA ASP A 120 6.29 20.79 19.06
C ASP A 120 7.35 21.74 19.65
N ALA A 121 7.58 21.71 20.96
CA ALA A 121 8.60 22.55 21.60
C ALA A 121 10.04 22.28 21.09
N GLN A 122 10.26 21.26 20.28
CA GLN A 122 11.51 20.96 19.57
C GLN A 122 11.43 21.22 18.05
N GLY A 123 10.31 21.73 17.54
CA GLY A 123 10.07 21.99 16.12
C GLY A 123 9.75 20.72 15.31
N ALA A 124 9.44 19.60 15.97
CA ALA A 124 9.11 18.34 15.30
C ALA A 124 7.60 18.17 15.09
N ILE A 125 7.23 17.62 13.93
CA ILE A 125 5.87 17.34 13.51
C ILE A 125 5.59 15.85 13.71
N THR A 126 4.46 15.54 14.32
CA THR A 126 3.95 14.16 14.37
C THR A 126 3.09 13.89 13.13
N PHE A 127 3.37 12.76 12.48
CA PHE A 127 2.68 12.26 11.31
C PHE A 127 1.81 11.07 11.71
N PHE A 128 0.53 11.11 11.35
CA PHE A 128 -0.46 10.14 11.78
C PHE A 128 -0.98 9.33 10.61
N ASP A 129 -1.21 8.05 10.84
CA ASP A 129 -1.83 7.12 9.90
C ASP A 129 -3.15 7.70 9.37
N SER A 130 -3.27 7.83 8.06
CA SER A 130 -4.47 8.36 7.42
C SER A 130 -5.71 7.49 7.64
N ASN A 131 -5.57 6.22 7.98
CA ASN A 131 -6.69 5.34 8.32
C ASN A 131 -7.02 5.40 9.82
N SER A 132 -6.05 5.13 10.67
CA SER A 132 -6.28 4.89 12.10
C SER A 132 -6.07 6.11 13.01
N GLY A 133 -5.33 7.13 12.54
CA GLY A 133 -4.92 8.27 13.35
C GLY A 133 -3.82 7.98 14.37
N LYS A 134 -3.21 6.78 14.35
CA LYS A 134 -2.07 6.45 15.21
C LYS A 134 -0.82 7.20 14.75
N PRO A 135 0.08 7.60 15.67
CA PRO A 135 1.37 8.17 15.27
C PRO A 135 2.20 7.13 14.52
N LEU A 136 2.84 7.56 13.44
CA LEU A 136 3.71 6.71 12.61
C LEU A 136 5.13 7.26 12.52
N PHE A 137 5.25 8.59 12.44
CA PHE A 137 6.54 9.25 12.34
C PHE A 137 6.55 10.54 13.14
N LYS A 138 7.74 10.97 13.56
CA LYS A 138 7.98 12.28 14.15
C LYS A 138 9.25 12.87 13.56
N ALA A 139 9.14 13.97 12.83
CA ALA A 139 10.28 14.57 12.14
C ALA A 139 10.23 16.11 12.14
N PRO A 140 11.39 16.78 12.13
CA PRO A 140 12.73 16.20 12.10
C PRO A 140 13.23 15.80 13.50
N ILE A 141 14.08 14.78 13.58
CA ILE A 141 14.81 14.41 14.80
C ILE A 141 16.30 14.24 14.47
N GLY A 142 17.19 14.85 15.25
CA GLY A 142 18.64 14.80 15.02
C GLY A 142 19.12 15.59 13.79
N ARG A 143 18.24 16.37 13.16
CA ARG A 143 18.52 17.22 11.99
C ARG A 143 17.59 18.44 11.98
N SER A 144 17.90 19.44 11.15
CA SER A 144 17.04 20.60 10.95
C SER A 144 15.87 20.32 10.01
N TRP A 145 14.85 21.17 10.05
CA TRP A 145 13.73 21.14 9.11
C TRP A 145 14.20 21.25 7.65
N GLU A 146 15.15 22.14 7.38
CA GLU A 146 15.71 22.34 6.04
C GLU A 146 16.41 21.08 5.54
N GLN A 147 17.10 20.34 6.43
CA GLN A 147 17.73 19.07 6.08
C GLN A 147 16.69 17.99 5.76
N PHE A 148 15.60 17.91 6.54
CA PHE A 148 14.47 17.01 6.26
C PHE A 148 13.83 17.32 4.90
N VAL A 149 13.53 18.59 4.62
CA VAL A 149 12.92 19.02 3.36
C VAL A 149 13.87 18.81 2.18
N ALA A 150 15.15 19.14 2.32
CA ALA A 150 16.14 18.98 1.26
C ALA A 150 16.32 17.51 0.86
N GLU A 151 16.38 16.60 1.84
CA GLU A 151 16.43 15.16 1.57
C GLU A 151 15.12 14.65 0.96
N SER A 152 13.97 15.11 1.47
CA SER A 152 12.67 14.71 0.92
C SER A 152 12.52 15.15 -0.55
N LYS A 153 13.00 16.35 -0.91
CA LYS A 153 13.00 16.84 -2.29
C LYS A 153 13.96 16.08 -3.21
N SER A 154 15.13 15.68 -2.73
CA SER A 154 16.09 14.93 -3.56
C SER A 154 15.56 13.55 -3.95
N HIS A 155 14.68 12.98 -3.12
CA HIS A 155 14.07 11.67 -3.35
C HIS A 155 12.64 11.74 -3.89
N GLY A 156 11.95 12.86 -3.74
CA GLY A 156 10.61 13.10 -4.28
C GLY A 156 9.45 12.83 -3.33
N TRP A 157 9.72 12.34 -2.12
CA TRP A 157 8.72 12.08 -1.08
C TRP A 157 9.31 12.40 0.30
N PRO A 158 8.45 12.70 1.30
CA PRO A 158 8.87 12.74 2.71
C PRO A 158 9.76 11.56 3.05
N SER A 159 11.00 11.85 3.46
CA SER A 159 12.05 10.85 3.67
C SER A 159 12.49 10.86 5.12
N PHE A 160 12.19 9.79 5.86
CA PHE A 160 12.42 9.66 7.29
C PHE A 160 13.67 8.81 7.60
N ARG A 161 14.29 9.07 8.75
CA ARG A 161 15.41 8.29 9.31
C ARG A 161 14.96 7.50 10.53
N ASP A 162 15.81 6.59 10.99
CA ASP A 162 15.49 5.58 12.01
C ASP A 162 14.95 6.16 13.33
N GLU A 163 15.45 7.33 13.74
CA GLU A 163 15.04 8.06 14.94
C GLU A 163 13.67 8.77 14.80
N GLU A 164 13.17 8.87 13.57
CA GLU A 164 11.92 9.55 13.23
C GLU A 164 10.75 8.57 13.04
N VAL A 165 11.00 7.27 13.18
CA VAL A 165 9.98 6.21 13.03
C VAL A 165 9.40 5.81 14.38
N ASP A 166 8.07 5.74 14.47
CA ASP A 166 7.39 5.09 15.59
C ASP A 166 7.35 3.57 15.36
N TRP A 167 8.34 2.88 15.93
CA TRP A 167 8.47 1.43 15.85
C TRP A 167 7.39 0.65 16.62
N GLU A 168 6.54 1.30 17.42
CA GLU A 168 5.35 0.64 17.97
C GLU A 168 4.33 0.39 16.85
N ASN A 169 4.18 1.37 15.94
CA ASN A 169 3.12 1.42 14.94
C ASN A 169 3.58 1.14 13.49
N VAL A 170 4.89 1.14 13.20
CA VAL A 170 5.44 0.90 11.85
C VAL A 170 6.20 -0.42 11.76
N ARG A 171 6.04 -1.12 10.63
CA ARG A 171 6.80 -2.34 10.29
C ARG A 171 7.39 -2.24 8.91
N ILE A 172 8.52 -2.91 8.70
CA ILE A 172 9.13 -3.10 7.38
C ILE A 172 8.98 -4.56 6.96
N LEU A 173 8.41 -4.81 5.79
CA LEU A 173 8.25 -6.14 5.24
C LEU A 173 9.54 -6.60 4.55
N SER A 174 9.61 -7.90 4.24
CA SER A 174 10.82 -8.53 3.68
C SER A 174 11.20 -8.07 2.28
N ASP A 175 10.33 -7.35 1.57
CA ASP A 175 10.62 -6.70 0.29
C ASP A 175 11.00 -5.21 0.45
N GLY A 176 10.91 -4.68 1.66
CA GLY A 176 11.18 -3.28 1.99
C GLY A 176 9.96 -2.39 2.06
N GLU A 177 8.75 -2.92 1.86
CA GLU A 177 7.52 -2.14 2.07
C GLU A 177 7.42 -1.66 3.52
N ALA A 178 7.15 -0.38 3.70
CA ALA A 178 6.82 0.20 5.00
C ALA A 178 5.31 0.24 5.17
N VAL A 179 4.83 -0.31 6.29
CA VAL A 179 3.40 -0.48 6.58
C VAL A 179 3.08 -0.08 8.01
N SER A 180 1.85 0.35 8.27
CA SER A 180 1.35 0.45 9.65
C SER A 180 0.99 -0.94 10.18
N VAL A 181 1.02 -1.12 11.49
CA VAL A 181 0.59 -2.37 12.14
C VAL A 181 -0.88 -2.73 11.86
N ASP A 182 -1.69 -1.75 11.44
CA ASP A 182 -3.11 -1.95 11.10
C ASP A 182 -3.32 -2.29 9.61
N GLY A 183 -2.27 -2.21 8.79
CA GLY A 183 -2.30 -2.60 7.38
C GLY A 183 -2.36 -1.47 6.36
N THR A 184 -2.05 -0.24 6.77
CA THR A 184 -1.91 0.91 5.85
C THR A 184 -0.60 0.78 5.07
N HIS A 185 -0.64 0.84 3.75
CA HIS A 185 0.55 1.00 2.92
C HIS A 185 1.13 2.40 3.09
N LEU A 186 2.36 2.51 3.58
CA LEU A 186 3.01 3.81 3.87
C LEU A 186 4.00 4.20 2.78
N GLY A 187 4.79 3.26 2.27
CA GLY A 187 5.85 3.52 1.32
C GLY A 187 6.90 2.42 1.38
N HIS A 188 8.19 2.77 1.29
CA HIS A 188 9.27 1.78 1.29
C HIS A 188 10.51 2.25 2.05
N ASN A 189 11.18 1.32 2.73
CA ASN A 189 12.56 1.49 3.17
C ASN A 189 13.52 1.27 2.00
N LEU A 190 14.23 2.33 1.63
CA LEU A 190 15.19 2.37 0.52
C LEU A 190 16.56 2.83 1.04
N PRO A 191 17.30 1.94 1.74
CA PRO A 191 18.58 2.31 2.35
C PRO A 191 19.56 2.92 1.36
N ASP A 192 20.31 3.90 1.83
CA ASP A 192 21.36 4.59 1.10
C ASP A 192 22.69 4.52 1.87
N ARG A 193 23.68 5.34 1.47
CA ARG A 193 24.99 5.38 2.12
C ARG A 193 24.95 5.86 3.57
N SER A 194 23.84 6.47 4.00
CA SER A 194 23.63 7.00 5.34
C SER A 194 22.80 6.06 6.23
N GLY A 195 22.38 4.90 5.72
CA GLY A 195 21.58 3.92 6.47
C GLY A 195 20.18 3.75 5.90
N ASN A 196 19.23 3.34 6.74
CA ASN A 196 17.83 3.21 6.35
C ASN A 196 17.26 4.58 5.94
N ARG A 197 16.33 4.57 4.98
CA ARG A 197 15.63 5.77 4.53
C ARG A 197 14.22 5.39 4.12
N TYR A 198 13.24 5.87 4.85
CA TYR A 198 11.84 5.54 4.63
C TYR A 198 11.23 6.60 3.74
N CYS A 199 10.98 6.22 2.48
CA CYS A 199 10.37 7.07 1.47
C CYS A 199 8.86 6.84 1.54
N ILE A 200 8.13 7.81 2.10
CA ILE A 200 6.75 7.62 2.56
C ILE A 200 5.79 8.52 1.78
N ASN A 201 4.65 7.96 1.38
CA ASN A 201 3.55 8.69 0.77
C ASN A 201 2.99 9.70 1.77
N LEU A 202 2.93 10.98 1.42
CA LEU A 202 2.31 11.99 2.29
C LEU A 202 0.84 11.63 2.55
N VAL A 203 0.11 11.15 1.54
CA VAL A 203 -1.30 10.76 1.70
C VAL A 203 -1.52 9.67 2.74
N SER A 204 -0.52 8.83 3.05
CA SER A 204 -0.65 7.75 4.04
C SER A 204 -0.39 8.21 5.47
N ILE A 205 0.15 9.42 5.65
CA ILE A 205 0.56 9.98 6.95
C ILE A 205 -0.05 11.37 7.22
N ALA A 206 -1.16 11.65 6.53
CA ALA A 206 -1.91 12.89 6.60
C ALA A 206 -3.14 12.78 7.52
N GLY A 207 -3.23 11.72 8.33
CA GLY A 207 -4.29 11.59 9.33
C GLY A 207 -4.18 12.64 10.44
N SER A 208 -5.18 12.64 11.29
CA SER A 208 -5.22 13.34 12.58
C SER A 208 -5.45 12.33 13.71
N PRO A 209 -5.05 12.64 14.96
CA PRO A 209 -5.36 11.77 16.10
C PRO A 209 -6.88 11.62 16.27
N VAL A 210 -7.31 10.42 16.65
CA VAL A 210 -8.73 10.04 16.89
C VAL A 210 -8.99 9.85 18.39
#